data_AF-G4YMY6-F1
#
_entry.id   AF-G4YMY6-F1
#
_cell.length_a   1.000
_cell.length_b   1.000
_cell.length_c   1.000
_cell.angle_alpha   90.00
_cell.angle_beta   90.00
_cell.angle_gamma   90.00
#
_symmetry.space_group_name_H-M   'P 1'
#
loop_
_entity.id
_entity.type
_entity.pdbx_description
1 polymer ?
#
loop_
_entity_poly.entity_id
_entity_poly.type
_entity_poly.pdbx_seq_one_letter_code
_entity_poly.pdbx_strand_id
1 'polypeptide(L)'
;SADQNSGPAAVIRNLEAVLPPPQDDVYHLVVTDRFYTSVQLALQLLQRNVYSIGTITGDKVGYPQEIVEKNRNRPKRVQHGEVRMAVARNCGLMTGLVWWDRKPVQFLGTGSSRAMETCRKY
;
A
#
# COMPACT_ATOMS: atom_id res chain seq x y z
N SER A 1 -23.03 13.32 -1.80
CA SER A 1 -22.89 12.20 -2.75
C SER A 1 -21.45 12.20 -3.23
N ALA A 2 -20.71 11.09 -3.13
CA ALA A 2 -19.36 11.01 -3.69
C ALA A 2 -19.48 10.94 -5.22
N ASP A 3 -18.69 11.74 -5.94
CA ASP A 3 -18.60 11.66 -7.40
C ASP A 3 -18.07 10.28 -7.80
N GLN A 4 -18.84 9.53 -8.59
CA GLN A 4 -18.48 8.18 -9.04
C GLN A 4 -17.51 8.19 -10.23
N ASN A 5 -17.25 9.38 -10.80
CA ASN A 5 -16.40 9.52 -11.98
C ASN A 5 -14.93 9.79 -11.64
N SER A 6 -14.60 10.05 -10.37
CA SER A 6 -13.23 10.36 -9.96
C SER A 6 -12.81 9.71 -8.64
N GLY A 7 -11.50 9.68 -8.39
CA GLY A 7 -10.91 9.25 -7.13
C GLY A 7 -11.16 7.78 -6.75
N PRO A 8 -11.15 7.44 -5.44
CA PRO A 8 -11.34 6.07 -4.95
C PRO A 8 -12.64 5.40 -5.41
N ALA A 9 -13.72 6.17 -5.53
CA ALA A 9 -15.02 5.63 -5.96
C ALA A 9 -14.97 5.13 -7.42
N ALA A 10 -14.33 5.89 -8.32
CA ALA A 10 -14.12 5.46 -9.70
C ALA A 10 -13.22 4.23 -9.79
N VAL A 11 -12.19 4.12 -8.96
CA VAL A 11 -11.32 2.93 -8.91
C VAL A 11 -12.14 1.70 -8.54
N ILE A 12 -12.95 1.77 -7.48
CA ILE A 12 -13.80 0.65 -7.05
C ILE A 12 -14.77 0.26 -8.16
N ARG A 13 -15.48 1.23 -8.75
CA ARG A 13 -16.42 0.97 -9.86
C ARG A 13 -15.73 0.28 -11.04
N ASN A 14 -14.54 0.75 -11.42
CA ASN A 14 -13.79 0.14 -12.52
C ASN A 14 -13.31 -1.27 -12.17
N LEU A 15 -12.88 -1.51 -10.93
CA LEU A 15 -12.44 -2.83 -10.48
C LEU A 15 -13.61 -3.82 -10.40
N GLU A 16 -14.79 -3.40 -9.95
CA GLU A 16 -16.01 -4.22 -9.95
C GLU A 16 -16.43 -4.64 -11.38
N ALA A 17 -16.07 -3.87 -12.40
CA ALA A 17 -16.37 -4.21 -13.80
C ALA A 17 -15.39 -5.20 -14.43
N VAL A 18 -14.17 -5.33 -13.90
CA VAL A 18 -13.11 -6.18 -14.47
C VAL A 18 -12.77 -7.41 -13.63
N LEU A 19 -13.01 -7.34 -12.32
CA LEU A 19 -12.81 -8.47 -11.41
C LEU A 19 -14.07 -9.34 -11.39
N PRO A 20 -13.92 -10.66 -11.24
CA PRO A 20 -15.07 -11.52 -11.01
C PRO A 20 -15.78 -11.15 -9.69
N PRO A 21 -17.04 -11.57 -9.50
CA PRO A 21 -17.70 -11.44 -8.21
C PRO A 21 -16.84 -12.03 -7.08
N PRO A 22 -16.82 -11.40 -5.89
CA PRO A 22 -16.07 -11.92 -4.75
C PRO A 22 -16.46 -13.36 -4.45
N GLN A 23 -15.46 -14.21 -4.26
CA GLN A 23 -15.61 -15.59 -3.82
C GLN A 23 -14.92 -15.75 -2.48
N ASP A 24 -15.44 -16.65 -1.64
CA ASP A 24 -14.81 -16.99 -0.37
C ASP A 24 -13.42 -17.55 -0.63
N ASP A 25 -12.45 -17.15 0.19
CA ASP A 25 -11.03 -17.55 0.14
C ASP A 25 -10.27 -17.20 -1.16
N VAL A 26 -10.88 -16.48 -2.11
CA VAL A 26 -10.20 -15.99 -3.31
C VAL A 26 -9.89 -14.51 -3.16
N TYR A 27 -8.61 -14.17 -3.29
CA TYR A 27 -8.12 -12.79 -3.22
C TYR A 27 -7.50 -12.33 -4.54
N HIS A 28 -7.78 -11.09 -4.92
CA HIS A 28 -7.10 -10.41 -6.02
C HIS A 28 -6.10 -9.39 -5.48
N LEU A 29 -5.00 -9.14 -6.21
CA LEU A 29 -4.04 -8.09 -5.91
C LEU A 29 -4.13 -6.97 -6.94
N VAL A 30 -4.33 -5.75 -6.47
CA VAL A 30 -4.26 -4.54 -7.29
C VAL A 30 -3.00 -3.76 -6.92
N VAL A 31 -2.21 -3.42 -7.94
CA VAL A 31 -1.02 -2.59 -7.80
C VAL A 31 -1.32 -1.19 -8.35
N THR A 32 -1.18 -0.16 -7.53
CA THR A 32 -1.48 1.23 -7.92
C THR A 32 -0.27 2.13 -7.83
N ASP A 33 -0.25 3.15 -8.69
CA ASP A 33 0.66 4.27 -8.51
C ASP A 33 0.28 5.14 -7.29
N ARG A 34 1.06 6.19 -7.05
CA ARG A 34 0.83 7.14 -5.95
C ARG A 34 -0.48 7.90 -6.03
N PHE A 35 -0.98 8.19 -7.22
CA PHE A 35 -2.19 8.98 -7.40
C PHE A 35 -3.44 8.20 -6.96
N TYR A 36 -3.44 6.89 -7.23
CA TYR A 36 -4.56 6.01 -6.86
C TYR A 36 -4.40 5.31 -5.51
N THR A 37 -3.27 5.47 -4.80
CA THR A 37 -3.06 4.81 -3.50
C THR A 37 -3.53 5.68 -2.34
N SER A 38 -4.40 5.13 -1.48
CA SER A 38 -4.82 5.77 -0.22
C SER A 38 -5.24 4.74 0.82
N VAL A 39 -5.18 5.11 2.11
CA VAL A 39 -5.59 4.25 3.22
C VAL A 39 -7.07 3.88 3.12
N GLN A 40 -7.93 4.85 2.80
CA GLN A 40 -9.36 4.62 2.65
C GLN A 40 -9.65 3.61 1.52
N LEU A 41 -9.04 3.79 0.35
CA LEU A 41 -9.21 2.85 -0.75
C LEU A 41 -8.71 1.44 -0.38
N ALA A 42 -7.54 1.34 0.25
CA ALA A 42 -6.97 0.05 0.67
C ALA A 42 -7.90 -0.71 1.63
N LEU A 43 -8.57 -0.01 2.56
CA LEU A 43 -9.58 -0.61 3.44
C LEU A 43 -10.83 -1.07 2.68
N GLN A 44 -11.33 -0.25 1.74
CA GLN A 44 -12.49 -0.60 0.93
C GLN A 44 -12.23 -1.79 0.01
N LEU A 45 -11.02 -1.90 -0.54
CA LEU A 45 -10.59 -3.06 -1.33
C LEU A 45 -10.45 -4.31 -0.45
N LEU A 46 -9.87 -4.17 0.73
CA LEU A 46 -9.71 -5.29 1.67
C LEU A 46 -11.06 -5.92 2.08
N GLN A 47 -12.10 -5.09 2.27
CA GLN A 47 -13.47 -5.55 2.54
C GLN A 47 -14.10 -6.35 1.39
N ARG A 48 -13.50 -6.34 0.20
CA ARG A 48 -13.98 -6.99 -1.03
C ARG A 48 -13.10 -8.14 -1.47
N ASN A 49 -12.27 -8.67 -0.57
CA ASN A 49 -11.23 -9.66 -0.85
C ASN A 49 -10.23 -9.19 -1.93
N VAL A 50 -9.96 -7.87 -2.00
CA VAL A 50 -8.95 -7.30 -2.88
C VAL A 50 -7.81 -6.73 -2.05
N TYR A 51 -6.64 -7.33 -2.15
CA TYR A 51 -5.40 -6.76 -1.63
C TYR A 51 -4.94 -5.62 -2.53
N SER A 52 -4.32 -4.63 -1.90
CA SER A 52 -3.80 -3.45 -2.59
C SER A 52 -2.35 -3.25 -2.20
N ILE A 53 -1.51 -2.86 -3.15
CA ILE A 53 -0.17 -2.34 -2.88
C ILE A 53 0.11 -1.14 -3.78
N GLY A 54 0.73 -0.12 -3.22
CA GLY A 54 1.12 1.04 -4.00
C GLY A 54 1.98 2.01 -3.21
N THR A 55 2.60 2.94 -3.93
CA THR A 55 3.37 4.02 -3.30
C THR A 55 2.45 5.04 -2.66
N ILE A 56 2.80 5.63 -1.52
CA ILE A 56 1.98 6.63 -0.83
C ILE A 56 2.84 7.79 -0.33
N THR A 57 2.24 8.95 -0.04
CA THR A 57 2.88 10.00 0.74
C THR A 57 2.65 9.75 2.24
N GLY A 58 3.66 9.97 3.07
CA GLY A 58 3.58 9.68 4.51
C GLY A 58 2.67 10.61 5.32
N ASP A 59 2.14 11.68 4.72
CA ASP A 59 1.26 12.67 5.36
C ASP A 59 -0.22 12.26 5.39
N LYS A 60 -0.54 11.00 5.05
CA LYS A 60 -1.93 10.52 4.96
C LYS A 60 -2.43 10.00 6.30
N VAL A 61 -3.61 10.48 6.71
CA VAL A 61 -4.34 10.00 7.88
C VAL A 61 -4.55 8.48 7.78
N GLY A 62 -4.23 7.77 8.86
CA GLY A 62 -4.34 6.32 8.96
C GLY A 62 -3.13 5.53 8.45
N TYR A 63 -2.16 6.19 7.79
CA TYR A 63 -0.87 5.56 7.48
C TYR A 63 -0.03 5.43 8.77
N PRO A 64 0.72 4.32 8.99
CA PRO A 64 1.53 4.14 10.20
C PRO A 64 2.56 5.26 10.35
N GLN A 65 2.33 6.17 11.31
CA GLN A 65 3.12 7.39 11.45
C GLN A 65 4.54 7.12 11.98
N GLU A 66 4.75 5.99 12.66
CA GLU A 66 6.03 5.53 13.19
C GLU A 66 7.11 5.25 12.13
N ILE A 67 6.71 5.06 10.87
CA ILE A 67 7.61 4.82 9.74
C ILE A 67 7.61 5.97 8.74
N VAL A 68 6.85 7.04 8.97
CA VAL A 68 6.82 8.18 8.06
C VAL A 68 8.20 8.82 8.00
N GLU A 69 8.78 8.79 6.80
CA GLU A 69 10.10 9.35 6.59
C GLU A 69 10.01 10.81 6.14
N LYS A 70 10.72 11.68 6.87
CA LYS A 70 10.73 13.13 6.65
C LYS A 70 11.99 13.61 5.95
N ASN A 71 13.06 12.80 5.95
CA ASN A 71 14.29 13.12 5.26
C ASN A 71 14.07 13.07 3.74
N ARG A 72 14.43 14.15 3.03
CA ARG A 72 14.33 14.21 1.57
C ARG A 72 15.23 13.19 0.86
N ASN A 73 16.41 12.92 1.43
CA ASN A 73 17.43 12.02 0.88
C ASN A 73 17.87 11.01 1.94
N ARG A 74 18.38 9.86 1.49
CA ARG A 74 18.90 8.81 2.37
C ARG A 74 20.04 9.34 3.26
N PRO A 75 19.92 9.27 4.60
CA PRO A 75 21.04 9.57 5.50
C PRO A 75 22.22 8.61 5.27
N LYS A 76 23.47 9.08 5.41
CA LYS A 76 24.67 8.24 5.19
C LYS A 76 24.71 6.96 6.05
N ARG A 77 24.09 6.99 7.24
CA ARG A 77 24.02 5.86 8.18
C ARG A 77 23.06 4.76 7.76
N VAL A 78 22.11 5.06 6.87
CA VAL A 78 21.09 4.10 6.40
C VAL A 78 21.65 3.42 5.15
N GLN A 79 21.61 2.10 5.09
CA GLN A 79 22.13 1.37 3.92
C GLN A 79 21.22 1.55 2.71
N HIS A 80 21.80 1.46 1.53
CA HIS A 80 20.99 1.43 0.32
C HIS A 80 20.21 0.11 0.27
N GLY A 81 18.93 0.18 -0.11
CA GLY A 81 18.04 -0.97 -0.09
C GLY A 81 17.44 -1.28 1.29
N GLU A 82 17.79 -0.53 2.35
CA GLU A 82 17.25 -0.77 3.69
C GLU A 82 15.72 -0.59 3.70
N VAL A 83 15.03 -1.52 4.34
CA VAL A 83 13.56 -1.56 4.43
C VAL A 83 13.13 -1.49 5.89
N ARG A 84 12.11 -0.68 6.15
CA ARG A 84 11.40 -0.64 7.43
C ARG A 84 9.92 -0.84 7.18
N MET A 85 9.25 -1.62 8.02
CA MET A 85 7.82 -1.88 7.94
C MET A 85 7.15 -1.58 9.27
N ALA A 86 5.89 -1.16 9.24
CA ALA A 86 5.03 -1.07 10.40
C ALA A 86 3.60 -1.48 10.05
N VAL A 87 2.95 -2.16 10.99
CA VAL A 87 1.56 -2.59 10.85
C VAL A 87 0.65 -1.47 11.35
N ALA A 88 -0.41 -1.17 10.60
CA ALA A 88 -1.37 -0.16 11.01
C ALA A 88 -2.11 -0.58 12.29
N ARG A 89 -2.17 0.32 13.27
CA ARG A 89 -2.83 0.05 14.56
C ARG A 89 -4.30 -0.34 14.43
N ASN A 90 -4.98 0.21 13.41
CA ASN A 90 -6.42 0.00 13.20
C ASN A 90 -6.73 -1.19 12.25
N CYS A 91 -5.71 -1.78 11.61
CA CYS A 91 -5.90 -2.88 10.67
C CYS A 91 -4.64 -3.74 10.62
N GLY A 92 -4.69 -4.92 11.25
CA GLY A 92 -3.55 -5.84 11.32
C GLY A 92 -3.08 -6.41 9.98
N LEU A 93 -3.94 -6.34 8.95
CA LEU A 93 -3.61 -6.74 7.58
C LEU A 93 -2.99 -5.62 6.75
N MET A 94 -2.95 -4.38 7.27
CA MET A 94 -2.40 -3.23 6.59
C MET A 94 -0.98 -2.96 7.08
N THR A 95 -0.04 -2.88 6.14
CA THR A 95 1.36 -2.60 6.41
C THR A 95 1.78 -1.37 5.63
N GLY A 96 2.40 -0.42 6.32
CA GLY A 96 3.20 0.62 5.68
C GLY A 96 4.65 0.18 5.59
N LEU A 97 5.35 0.64 4.56
CA LEU A 97 6.74 0.29 4.31
C LEU A 97 7.52 1.51 3.81
N VAL A 98 8.77 1.65 4.25
CA VAL A 98 9.75 2.56 3.66
C VAL A 98 10.90 1.78 3.10
N TRP A 99 11.24 2.05 1.84
CA TRP A 99 12.40 1.53 1.15
C TRP A 99 13.37 2.67 0.81
N TRP A 100 14.66 2.43 1.06
CA TRP A 100 15.70 3.44 0.93
C TRP A 100 16.55 3.30 -0.32
N ASP A 101 16.24 4.10 -1.34
CA ASP A 101 17.09 4.28 -2.52
C ASP A 101 18.03 5.51 -2.33
N ARG A 102 18.06 6.47 -3.27
CA ARG A 102 18.62 7.82 -3.06
C ARG A 102 17.67 8.68 -2.22
N LYS A 103 16.37 8.46 -2.39
CA LYS A 103 15.26 9.09 -1.67
C LYS A 103 14.41 8.01 -1.00
N PRO A 104 13.67 8.33 0.06
CA PRO A 104 12.76 7.35 0.64
C PRO A 104 11.58 7.12 -0.32
N VAL A 105 11.20 5.85 -0.47
CA VAL A 105 9.96 5.46 -1.15
C VAL A 105 9.05 4.84 -0.11
N GLN A 106 7.87 5.43 0.07
CA GLN A 106 6.87 4.96 1.02
C GLN A 106 5.81 4.16 0.28
N PHE A 107 5.41 3.03 0.85
CA PHE A 107 4.41 2.12 0.31
C PHE A 107 3.33 1.84 1.34
N LEU A 108 2.13 1.58 0.85
CA LEU A 108 1.02 1.03 1.60
C LEU A 108 0.62 -0.30 0.97
N GLY A 109 0.45 -1.33 1.79
CA GLY A 109 0.02 -2.66 1.37
C GLY A 109 -1.05 -3.24 2.29
N THR A 110 -1.96 -4.04 1.74
CA THR A 110 -2.87 -4.91 2.50
C THR A 110 -2.65 -6.37 2.14
N GLY A 111 -2.78 -7.28 3.11
CA GLY A 111 -2.63 -8.73 2.90
C GLY A 111 -1.22 -9.20 2.51
N SER A 112 -0.24 -8.30 2.49
CA SER A 112 1.14 -8.62 2.09
C SER A 112 1.89 -9.35 3.21
N SER A 113 2.69 -10.36 2.83
CA SER A 113 3.67 -10.95 3.73
C SER A 113 4.67 -9.89 4.19
N ARG A 114 5.12 -10.00 5.43
CA ARG A 114 6.16 -9.16 6.03
C ARG A 114 7.49 -9.90 6.18
N ALA A 115 7.55 -11.14 5.67
CA ALA A 115 8.79 -11.89 5.63
C ALA A 115 9.73 -11.27 4.60
N MET A 116 10.97 -10.97 5.02
CA MET A 116 12.00 -10.51 4.12
C MET A 116 12.58 -11.72 3.38
N GLU A 117 12.28 -11.81 2.10
CA GLU A 117 12.83 -12.83 1.21
C GLU A 117 13.89 -12.20 0.30
N THR A 118 14.89 -12.99 -0.07
CA THR A 118 15.91 -12.57 -1.04
C THR A 118 15.57 -13.16 -2.39
N CYS A 119 15.33 -12.34 -3.40
CA CYS A 119 15.24 -12.81 -4.78
C CYS A 119 16.63 -13.31 -5.20
N ARG A 120 16.84 -14.63 -5.15
CA ARG A 120 18.03 -15.25 -5.74
C ARG A 120 17.87 -15.21 -7.25
N LYS A 121 18.95 -14.89 -7.97
CA LYS A 121 19.00 -15.14 -9.41
C LYS A 121 18.96 -16.66 -9.61
N TYR A 122 17.99 -17.14 -10.38
CA TYR A 122 18.01 -18.49 -10.95
C TYR A 122 19.07 -18.57 -12.05
#